data_AF-A0A7S1KB10-F1
#
_entry.id   AF-A0A7S1KB10-F1
#
_cell.length_a   1.000
_cell.length_b   1.000
_cell.length_c   1.000
_cell.angle_alpha   90.00
_cell.angle_beta   90.00
_cell.angle_gamma   90.00
#
_symmetry.space_group_name_H-M   'P 1'
#
loop_
_entity.id
_entity.type
_entity.pdbx_description
1 polymer ?
#
loop_
_entity_poly.entity_id
_entity_poly.type
_entity_poly.pdbx_seq_one_letter_code
_entity_poly.pdbx_strand_id
1 'polypeptide(L)'
;DPHTTPSQSAIDIASSLSFDKAETVEVKNAAGFHPPANTPSPHPTIIDHLKPFQNVFQRAPTLSVRSNLGGAAARLLADKMPEKVREVDIREVSGGEEMVGVLRALGRGREVREVLMRSVVFDQLDQQLGQAAGRLPTIESLYFKLTLPDDVEDVGSLVRARLSSAIPHVKGLQRVDLLFPDHVPAKQLASIETSLPDGGSIEGFAILYVSRVWLGLNATRNP
;
A
#
# COMPACT_ATOMS: atom_id res chain seq x y z
N ASP A 1 -4.52 -7.98 26.29
CA ASP A 1 -3.37 -7.47 25.51
C ASP A 1 -2.73 -6.33 26.30
N PRO A 2 -1.48 -6.46 26.77
CA PRO A 2 -0.80 -5.43 27.57
C PRO A 2 -0.64 -4.08 26.83
N HIS A 3 -0.90 -4.04 25.53
CA HIS A 3 -0.79 -2.85 24.70
C HIS A 3 -2.11 -2.06 24.57
N THR A 4 -3.18 -2.53 25.21
CA THR A 4 -4.54 -1.94 25.11
C THR A 4 -4.94 -1.01 26.26
N THR A 5 -4.17 -0.96 27.35
CA THR A 5 -4.50 -0.12 28.51
C THR A 5 -3.24 0.61 29.01
N PRO A 6 -2.89 1.75 28.40
CA PRO A 6 -1.75 2.55 28.84
C PRO A 6 -2.02 3.19 30.21
N SER A 7 -0.96 3.38 31.01
CA SER A 7 -1.05 4.14 32.26
C SER A 7 -1.20 5.63 31.98
N GLN A 8 -1.74 6.39 32.95
CA GLN A 8 -1.89 7.84 32.81
C GLN A 8 -0.54 8.54 32.51
N SER A 9 0.54 8.16 33.20
CA SER A 9 1.87 8.73 32.92
C SER A 9 2.35 8.43 31.50
N ALA A 10 2.04 7.26 30.95
CA ALA A 10 2.38 6.95 29.56
C ALA A 10 1.58 7.83 28.59
N ILE A 11 0.28 8.04 28.86
CA ILE A 11 -0.58 8.94 28.09
C ILE A 11 -0.06 10.38 28.13
N ASP A 12 0.32 10.87 29.31
CA ASP A 12 0.84 12.23 29.50
C ASP A 12 2.13 12.44 28.69
N ILE A 13 3.05 11.46 28.74
CA ILE A 13 4.27 11.47 27.92
C ILE A 13 3.90 11.47 26.44
N ALA A 14 3.09 10.51 25.98
CA ALA A 14 2.70 10.38 24.57
C ALA A 14 2.04 11.65 24.01
N SER A 15 1.16 12.27 24.81
CA SER A 15 0.45 13.50 24.44
C SER A 15 1.36 14.73 24.44
N SER A 16 2.45 14.71 25.20
CA SER A 16 3.42 15.81 25.24
C SER A 16 4.35 15.84 24.02
N LEU A 17 4.56 14.70 23.35
CA LEU A 17 5.47 14.58 22.21
C LEU A 17 5.00 15.42 21.02
N SER A 18 5.97 15.99 20.30
CA SER A 18 5.76 16.69 19.03
C SER A 18 6.58 16.01 17.94
N PHE A 19 6.09 16.09 16.71
CA PHE A 19 6.67 15.40 15.55
C PHE A 19 6.95 16.35 14.39
N ASP A 20 7.25 17.60 14.72
CA ASP A 20 7.42 18.69 13.76
C ASP A 20 8.56 18.44 12.77
N LYS A 21 9.51 17.57 13.14
CA LYS A 21 10.67 17.19 12.32
C LYS A 21 10.60 15.76 11.78
N ALA A 22 9.50 15.04 12.00
CA ALA A 22 9.40 13.64 11.62
C ALA A 22 9.21 13.51 10.10
N GLU A 23 10.23 12.99 9.41
CA GLU A 23 10.14 12.70 7.97
C GLU A 23 9.62 11.28 7.68
N THR A 24 9.81 10.36 8.63
CA THR A 24 9.47 8.94 8.47
C THR A 24 8.85 8.39 9.75
N VAL A 25 7.75 7.65 9.59
CA VAL A 25 7.07 6.87 10.64
C VAL A 25 7.20 5.40 10.27
N GLU A 26 7.87 4.61 11.09
CA GLU A 26 8.14 3.20 10.80
C GLU A 26 7.46 2.27 11.80
N VAL A 27 6.81 1.22 11.28
CA VAL A 27 6.44 0.02 12.04
C VAL A 27 7.33 -1.11 11.57
N LYS A 28 8.22 -1.61 12.43
CA LYS A 28 9.20 -2.64 12.05
C LYS A 28 9.39 -3.68 13.13
N ASN A 29 9.68 -4.91 12.71
CA ASN A 29 10.17 -5.94 13.63
C ASN A 29 11.56 -5.53 14.16
N ALA A 30 11.82 -5.87 15.43
CA ALA A 30 13.16 -5.74 15.97
C ALA A 30 14.14 -6.67 15.23
N ALA A 31 15.43 -6.32 15.19
CA ALA A 31 16.43 -7.15 14.55
C ALA A 31 16.48 -8.56 15.17
N GLY A 32 16.41 -9.60 14.34
CA GLY A 32 16.38 -10.99 14.78
C GLY A 32 15.04 -11.46 15.33
N PHE A 33 14.02 -10.58 15.41
CA PHE A 33 12.69 -10.95 15.85
C PHE A 33 11.89 -11.60 14.71
N HIS A 34 11.69 -12.91 14.82
CA HIS A 34 10.91 -13.71 13.89
C HIS A 34 9.71 -14.30 14.64
N PRO A 35 8.58 -13.59 14.69
CA PRO A 35 7.41 -14.09 15.39
C PRO A 35 6.89 -15.37 14.71
N PRO A 36 6.39 -16.36 15.47
CA PRO A 36 5.74 -17.53 14.90
C PRO A 36 4.63 -17.17 13.92
N ALA A 37 4.36 -18.07 12.97
CA ALA A 37 3.19 -17.96 12.11
C ALA A 37 1.91 -17.84 12.96
N ASN A 38 0.97 -17.00 12.53
CA ASN A 38 -0.30 -16.71 13.22
C ASN A 38 -0.17 -15.95 14.55
N THR A 39 0.99 -15.37 14.87
CA THR A 39 1.08 -14.40 15.96
C THR A 39 0.10 -13.25 15.68
N PRO A 40 -0.77 -12.87 16.63
CA PRO A 40 -1.70 -11.76 16.41
C PRO A 40 -0.93 -10.44 16.31
N SER A 41 -1.42 -9.53 15.47
CA SER A 41 -0.87 -8.18 15.38
C SER A 41 -1.11 -7.42 16.70
N PRO A 42 -0.09 -6.83 17.33
CA PRO A 42 -0.28 -6.02 18.53
C PRO A 42 -1.11 -4.77 18.22
N HIS A 43 -1.95 -4.34 19.16
CA HIS A 43 -2.79 -3.14 19.02
C HIS A 43 -2.40 -2.07 20.06
N PRO A 44 -1.33 -1.29 19.81
CA PRO A 44 -0.81 -0.32 20.76
C PRO A 44 -1.66 0.95 20.85
N THR A 45 -2.70 0.91 21.67
CA THR A 45 -3.63 2.03 21.94
C THR A 45 -2.95 3.31 22.43
N ILE A 46 -1.70 3.24 22.93
CA ILE A 46 -0.92 4.43 23.27
C ILE A 46 -0.73 5.39 22.06
N ILE A 47 -0.77 4.87 20.83
CA ILE A 47 -0.66 5.65 19.60
C ILE A 47 -1.84 6.63 19.45
N ASP A 48 -3.03 6.31 19.98
CA ASP A 48 -4.20 7.19 19.92
C ASP A 48 -3.99 8.50 20.66
N HIS A 49 -3.09 8.51 21.64
CA HIS A 49 -2.75 9.69 22.44
C HIS A 49 -1.63 10.54 21.82
N LEU A 50 -1.02 10.09 20.71
CA LEU A 50 -0.05 10.90 19.99
C LEU A 50 -0.74 12.07 19.29
N LYS A 51 -0.04 13.22 19.27
CA LYS A 51 -0.39 14.32 18.37
C LYS A 51 -0.22 13.89 16.91
N PRO A 52 -1.04 14.42 15.98
CA PRO A 52 -0.82 14.20 14.55
C PRO A 52 0.58 14.62 14.11
N PHE A 53 1.13 13.91 13.14
CA PHE A 53 2.38 14.27 12.48
C PHE A 53 2.18 15.58 11.69
N GLN A 54 3.14 16.49 11.75
CA GLN A 54 3.02 17.82 11.13
C GLN A 54 4.00 18.01 9.97
N ASN A 55 3.56 18.75 8.95
CA ASN A 55 4.33 19.06 7.74
C ASN A 55 5.17 20.36 7.89
N VAL A 56 5.93 20.49 8.97
CA VAL A 56 6.52 21.80 9.34
C VAL A 56 7.61 22.27 8.36
N PHE A 57 8.30 21.34 7.69
CA PHE A 57 9.32 21.66 6.69
C PHE A 57 8.87 21.49 5.23
N GLN A 58 7.56 21.54 4.96
CA GLN A 58 6.99 21.33 3.63
C GLN A 58 7.32 19.96 3.00
N ARG A 59 7.88 19.04 3.78
CA ARG A 59 8.13 17.65 3.38
C ARG A 59 7.02 16.80 3.97
N ALA A 60 6.19 16.25 3.09
CA ALA A 60 5.20 15.27 3.51
C ALA A 60 5.91 14.01 4.03
N PRO A 61 5.47 13.44 5.18
CA PRO A 61 6.11 12.29 5.78
C PRO A 61 5.85 11.00 5.01
N THR A 62 6.68 10.00 5.29
CA THR A 62 6.53 8.62 4.83
C THR A 62 6.02 7.73 5.94
N LEU A 63 5.02 6.90 5.65
CA LEU A 63 4.62 5.77 6.50
C LEU A 63 5.22 4.49 5.94
N SER A 64 6.08 3.81 6.70
CA SER A 64 6.73 2.57 6.26
C SER A 64 6.40 1.40 7.20
N VAL A 65 5.83 0.33 6.66
CA VAL A 65 5.41 -0.87 7.39
C VAL A 65 6.26 -2.07 6.95
N ARG A 66 7.23 -2.43 7.81
CA ARG A 66 8.23 -3.49 7.64
C ARG A 66 8.08 -4.54 8.75
N SER A 67 6.82 -4.93 8.98
CA SER A 67 6.46 -5.96 9.91
C SER A 67 5.21 -6.67 9.41
N ASN A 68 5.26 -8.00 9.39
CA ASN A 68 4.11 -8.87 9.15
C ASN A 68 3.03 -8.78 10.22
N LEU A 69 3.36 -8.27 11.41
CA LEU A 69 2.43 -8.00 12.52
C LEU A 69 2.06 -6.52 12.62
N GLY A 70 2.58 -5.69 11.71
CA GLY A 70 2.50 -4.23 11.82
C GLY A 70 1.14 -3.64 11.46
N GLY A 71 0.20 -4.43 10.93
CA GLY A 71 -1.05 -3.94 10.33
C GLY A 71 -1.87 -3.09 11.29
N ALA A 72 -2.14 -3.59 12.50
CA ALA A 72 -2.91 -2.86 13.51
C ALA A 72 -2.23 -1.56 13.96
N ALA A 73 -0.94 -1.59 14.29
CA ALA A 73 -0.18 -0.40 14.66
C ALA A 73 -0.09 0.62 13.50
N ALA A 74 0.09 0.14 12.26
CA ALA A 74 0.16 0.98 11.08
C ALA A 74 -1.17 1.70 10.81
N ARG A 75 -2.31 1.08 11.08
CA ARG A 75 -3.62 1.74 10.98
C ARG A 75 -3.77 2.88 11.99
N LEU A 76 -3.31 2.69 13.23
CA LEU A 76 -3.33 3.75 14.25
C LEU A 76 -2.42 4.92 13.84
N LEU A 77 -1.23 4.63 13.31
CA LEU A 77 -0.30 5.65 12.83
C LEU A 77 -0.80 6.36 11.57
N ALA A 78 -1.48 5.64 10.68
CA ALA A 78 -2.10 6.20 9.48
C ALA A 78 -3.12 7.29 9.82
N ASP A 79 -3.93 7.10 10.88
CA ASP A 79 -4.89 8.14 11.31
C ASP A 79 -4.18 9.42 11.80
N LYS A 80 -2.95 9.29 12.33
CA LYS A 80 -2.13 10.43 12.75
C LYS A 80 -1.38 11.11 11.62
N MET A 81 -1.39 10.55 10.41
CA MET A 81 -0.71 11.16 9.26
C MET A 81 -1.38 12.48 8.85
N PRO A 82 -0.59 13.47 8.39
CA PRO A 82 -1.11 14.74 7.93
C PRO A 82 -1.86 14.56 6.61
N GLU A 83 -2.57 15.61 6.18
CA GLU A 83 -3.33 15.63 4.93
C GLU A 83 -2.48 15.21 3.72
N LYS A 84 -1.25 15.71 3.62
CA LYS A 84 -0.32 15.33 2.54
C LYS A 84 0.70 14.32 3.03
N VAL A 85 0.74 13.16 2.38
CA VAL A 85 1.66 12.05 2.65
C VAL A 85 2.49 11.80 1.41
N ARG A 86 3.82 11.74 1.56
CA ARG A 86 4.71 11.54 0.42
C ARG A 86 4.64 10.10 -0.07
N GLU A 87 4.71 9.17 0.87
CA GLU A 87 4.89 7.77 0.54
C GLU A 87 4.26 6.88 1.61
N VAL A 88 3.63 5.80 1.18
CA VAL A 88 3.17 4.70 2.03
C VAL A 88 3.81 3.42 1.53
N ASP A 89 4.80 2.92 2.27
CA ASP A 89 5.61 1.74 1.89
C ASP A 89 5.23 0.54 2.74
N ILE A 90 4.44 -0.37 2.17
CA ILE A 90 3.92 -1.59 2.82
C ILE A 90 4.70 -2.79 2.29
N ARG A 91 5.75 -3.18 3.01
CA ARG A 91 6.70 -4.21 2.54
C ARG A 91 6.36 -5.62 3.00
N GLU A 92 6.01 -5.75 4.26
CA GLU A 92 6.02 -7.07 4.94
C GLU A 92 4.66 -7.45 5.55
N VAL A 93 3.66 -6.57 5.47
CA VAL A 93 2.33 -6.84 6.00
C VAL A 93 1.70 -8.04 5.29
N SER A 94 1.19 -9.00 6.06
CA SER A 94 0.59 -10.21 5.53
C SER A 94 -0.82 -9.96 4.99
N GLY A 95 -1.01 -10.12 3.68
CA GLY A 95 -2.33 -10.15 3.04
C GLY A 95 -2.87 -8.77 2.63
N GLY A 96 -3.60 -8.74 1.51
CA GLY A 96 -4.08 -7.48 0.93
C GLY A 96 -5.09 -6.74 1.81
N GLU A 97 -5.86 -7.43 2.67
CA GLU A 97 -6.85 -6.80 3.55
C GLU A 97 -6.16 -5.88 4.55
N GLU A 98 -5.04 -6.34 5.13
CA GLU A 98 -4.25 -5.55 6.05
C GLU A 98 -3.62 -4.35 5.36
N MET A 99 -3.09 -4.53 4.14
CA MET A 99 -2.51 -3.43 3.35
C MET A 99 -3.55 -2.36 3.00
N VAL A 100 -4.69 -2.78 2.45
CA VAL A 100 -5.83 -1.89 2.14
C VAL A 100 -6.42 -1.30 3.42
N GLY A 101 -6.36 -2.02 4.54
CA GLY A 101 -6.73 -1.55 5.86
C GLY A 101 -5.91 -0.34 6.31
N VAL A 102 -4.59 -0.34 6.08
CA VAL A 102 -3.71 0.82 6.35
C VAL A 102 -4.11 2.01 5.48
N LEU A 103 -4.34 1.80 4.17
CA LEU A 103 -4.80 2.87 3.29
C LEU A 103 -6.17 3.42 3.70
N ARG A 104 -7.10 2.55 4.07
CA ARG A 104 -8.42 2.95 4.57
C ARG A 104 -8.33 3.76 5.85
N ALA A 105 -7.35 3.47 6.72
CA ALA A 105 -7.11 4.20 7.96
C ALA A 105 -6.50 5.60 7.72
N LEU A 106 -5.73 5.81 6.65
CA LEU A 106 -5.37 7.17 6.20
C LEU A 106 -6.65 7.97 5.89
N GLY A 107 -7.61 7.32 5.24
CA GLY A 107 -8.93 7.89 4.97
C GLY A 107 -8.94 8.87 3.80
N ARG A 108 -10.15 9.13 3.28
CA ARG A 108 -10.39 9.95 2.08
C ARG A 108 -9.92 11.41 2.14
N GLY A 109 -9.61 11.92 3.33
CA GLY A 109 -9.15 13.30 3.51
C GLY A 109 -7.65 13.47 3.30
N ARG A 110 -6.92 12.40 2.93
CA ARG A 110 -5.48 12.42 2.71
C ARG A 110 -5.16 12.31 1.22
N GLU A 111 -4.08 12.96 0.83
CA GLU A 111 -3.43 12.88 -0.48
C GLU A 111 -2.10 12.15 -0.33
N VAL A 112 -1.95 11.03 -1.05
CA VAL A 112 -0.75 10.20 -1.03
C VAL A 112 -0.11 10.25 -2.40
N ARG A 113 1.15 10.69 -2.46
CA ARG A 113 1.87 10.73 -3.74
C ARG A 113 2.24 9.34 -4.25
N GLU A 114 2.77 8.49 -3.38
CA GLU A 114 3.21 7.15 -3.78
C GLU A 114 2.80 6.08 -2.76
N VAL A 115 2.28 4.96 -3.25
CA VAL A 115 1.99 3.78 -2.45
C VAL A 115 2.76 2.60 -3.01
N LEU A 116 3.59 1.97 -2.19
CA LEU A 116 4.39 0.80 -2.54
C LEU A 116 3.85 -0.42 -1.77
N MET A 117 3.34 -1.43 -2.47
CA MET A 117 2.88 -2.68 -1.87
C MET A 117 3.73 -3.85 -2.39
N ARG A 118 4.66 -4.36 -1.56
CA ARG A 118 5.71 -5.29 -2.05
C ARG A 118 5.43 -6.78 -1.81
N SER A 119 4.26 -7.14 -1.30
CA SER A 119 3.90 -8.55 -1.05
C SER A 119 2.39 -8.78 -1.21
N VAL A 120 1.86 -8.47 -2.40
CA VAL A 120 0.42 -8.65 -2.68
C VAL A 120 0.21 -9.93 -3.47
N VAL A 121 -0.52 -10.86 -2.88
CA VAL A 121 -1.18 -11.91 -3.66
C VAL A 121 -2.37 -11.25 -4.35
N PHE A 122 -2.31 -11.16 -5.67
CA PHE A 122 -3.23 -10.33 -6.45
C PHE A 122 -4.70 -10.77 -6.41
N ASP A 123 -4.94 -12.03 -6.02
CA ASP A 123 -6.23 -12.70 -6.10
C ASP A 123 -7.37 -12.02 -5.31
N GLN A 124 -7.05 -11.08 -4.42
CA GLN A 124 -8.05 -10.40 -3.58
C GLN A 124 -7.96 -8.86 -3.60
N LEU A 125 -6.99 -8.29 -4.32
CA LEU A 125 -6.71 -6.87 -4.24
C LEU A 125 -7.86 -6.02 -4.81
N ASP A 126 -8.43 -6.43 -5.95
CA ASP A 126 -9.56 -5.75 -6.57
C ASP A 126 -10.80 -5.77 -5.67
N GLN A 127 -11.09 -6.92 -5.06
CA GLN A 127 -12.18 -7.06 -4.09
C GLN A 127 -11.97 -6.15 -2.87
N GLN A 128 -10.76 -6.11 -2.32
CA GLN A 128 -10.43 -5.31 -1.14
C GLN A 128 -10.46 -3.81 -1.44
N LEU A 129 -9.91 -3.39 -2.58
CA LEU A 129 -9.99 -2.00 -3.05
C LEU A 129 -11.45 -1.61 -3.32
N GLY A 130 -12.24 -2.48 -3.93
CA GLY A 130 -13.67 -2.26 -4.17
C GLY A 130 -14.47 -2.09 -2.88
N GLN A 131 -14.21 -2.92 -1.85
CA GLN A 131 -14.83 -2.77 -0.53
C GLN A 131 -14.41 -1.50 0.21
N ALA A 132 -13.18 -1.03 -0.03
CA ALA A 132 -12.65 0.21 0.53
C ALA A 132 -12.98 1.44 -0.32
N ALA A 133 -13.62 1.26 -1.48
CA ALA A 133 -13.90 2.35 -2.43
C ALA A 133 -14.63 3.51 -1.74
N GLY A 134 -14.18 4.73 -2.02
CA GLY A 134 -14.70 5.95 -1.40
C GLY A 134 -14.21 6.24 0.03
N ARG A 135 -13.50 5.30 0.67
CA ARG A 135 -12.81 5.51 1.95
C ARG A 135 -11.29 5.63 1.81
N LEU A 136 -10.74 5.20 0.68
CA LEU A 136 -9.32 5.35 0.35
C LEU A 136 -8.93 6.83 0.20
N PRO A 137 -7.67 7.19 0.51
CA PRO A 137 -7.11 8.49 0.17
C PRO A 137 -7.06 8.68 -1.35
N THR A 138 -6.83 9.93 -1.77
CA THR A 138 -6.41 10.21 -3.14
C THR A 138 -4.97 9.72 -3.31
N ILE A 139 -4.70 8.87 -4.30
CA ILE A 139 -3.38 8.26 -4.54
C ILE A 139 -2.93 8.62 -5.94
N GLU A 140 -1.77 9.26 -6.09
CA GLU A 140 -1.21 9.64 -7.39
C GLU A 140 -0.53 8.46 -8.10
N SER A 141 0.36 7.75 -7.39
CA SER A 141 1.11 6.61 -7.95
C SER A 141 0.95 5.37 -7.09
N LEU A 142 0.69 4.23 -7.74
CA LEU A 142 0.49 2.95 -7.07
C LEU A 142 1.43 1.90 -7.66
N TYR A 143 2.20 1.28 -6.78
CA TYR A 143 3.20 0.28 -7.11
C TYR A 143 2.85 -1.05 -6.44
N PHE A 144 2.87 -2.13 -7.21
CA PHE A 144 2.66 -3.48 -6.68
C PHE A 144 3.83 -4.40 -7.03
N LYS A 145 4.23 -5.25 -6.09
CA LYS A 145 4.93 -6.49 -6.42
C LYS A 145 3.90 -7.61 -6.50
N LEU A 146 3.79 -8.19 -7.68
CA LEU A 146 2.73 -9.09 -8.08
C LEU A 146 3.21 -10.53 -8.14
N THR A 147 2.69 -11.41 -7.28
CA THR A 147 2.89 -12.85 -7.46
C THR A 147 1.86 -13.39 -8.44
N LEU A 148 2.32 -13.95 -9.56
CA LEU A 148 1.47 -14.59 -10.56
C LEU A 148 1.16 -16.04 -10.14
N PRO A 149 -0.06 -16.54 -10.41
CA PRO A 149 -0.37 -17.95 -10.18
C PRO A 149 0.38 -18.83 -11.21
N ASP A 150 0.93 -19.96 -10.75
CA ASP A 150 1.74 -20.84 -11.60
C ASP A 150 0.90 -21.60 -12.65
N ASP A 151 -0.37 -21.90 -12.35
CA ASP A 151 -1.22 -22.84 -13.12
C ASP A 151 -2.31 -22.18 -13.98
N VAL A 152 -2.19 -20.88 -14.29
CA VAL A 152 -3.20 -20.18 -15.12
C VAL A 152 -2.77 -20.15 -16.59
N GLU A 153 -3.65 -20.64 -17.47
CA GLU A 153 -3.37 -20.72 -18.91
C GLU A 153 -3.31 -19.34 -19.59
N ASP A 154 -4.13 -18.39 -19.15
CA ASP A 154 -4.20 -17.02 -19.67
C ASP A 154 -4.02 -15.97 -18.56
N VAL A 155 -2.77 -15.86 -18.09
CA VAL A 155 -2.38 -14.90 -17.04
C VAL A 155 -2.59 -13.45 -17.48
N GLY A 156 -2.38 -13.13 -18.76
CA GLY A 156 -2.56 -11.79 -19.29
C GLY A 156 -3.98 -11.29 -19.18
N SER A 157 -4.97 -12.10 -19.56
CA SER A 157 -6.39 -11.74 -19.40
C SER A 157 -6.75 -11.56 -17.93
N LEU A 158 -6.19 -12.39 -17.05
CA LEU A 158 -6.37 -12.26 -15.60
C LEU A 158 -5.82 -10.92 -15.09
N VAL A 159 -4.57 -10.58 -15.45
CA VAL A 159 -3.94 -9.31 -15.04
C VAL A 159 -4.73 -8.13 -15.57
N ARG A 160 -5.13 -8.16 -16.85
CA ARG A 160 -5.95 -7.12 -17.47
C ARG A 160 -7.27 -6.94 -16.74
N ALA A 161 -8.03 -8.02 -16.52
CA ALA A 161 -9.34 -7.95 -15.86
C ALA A 161 -9.24 -7.36 -14.45
N ARG A 162 -8.21 -7.75 -13.69
CA ARG A 162 -7.99 -7.26 -12.33
C ARG A 162 -7.57 -5.80 -12.29
N LEU A 163 -6.68 -5.37 -13.18
CA LEU A 163 -6.34 -3.95 -13.32
C LEU A 163 -7.58 -3.12 -13.69
N SER A 164 -8.38 -3.61 -14.64
CA SER A 164 -9.63 -2.96 -15.04
C SER A 164 -10.63 -2.84 -13.88
N SER A 165 -10.64 -3.82 -12.97
CA SER A 165 -11.47 -3.80 -11.76
C SER A 165 -10.90 -2.86 -10.67
N ALA A 166 -9.58 -2.85 -10.46
CA ALA A 166 -8.93 -2.13 -9.37
C ALA A 166 -8.76 -0.63 -9.61
N ILE A 167 -8.36 -0.22 -10.83
CA ILE A 167 -8.04 1.17 -11.17
C ILE A 167 -9.21 2.14 -10.84
N PRO A 168 -10.47 1.84 -11.21
CA PRO A 168 -11.60 2.74 -10.94
C PRO A 168 -11.87 3.01 -9.46
N HIS A 169 -11.38 2.16 -8.56
CA HIS A 169 -11.61 2.30 -7.11
C HIS A 169 -10.64 3.28 -6.44
N VAL A 170 -9.57 3.69 -7.11
CA VAL A 170 -8.52 4.56 -6.57
C VAL A 170 -8.60 5.94 -7.22
N LYS A 171 -8.90 6.96 -6.42
CA LYS A 171 -9.03 8.34 -6.90
C LYS A 171 -7.68 9.00 -7.06
N GLY A 172 -7.54 9.84 -8.10
CA GLY A 172 -6.34 10.64 -8.36
C GLY A 172 -5.19 9.87 -9.01
N LEU A 173 -5.41 8.60 -9.36
CA LEU A 173 -4.39 7.72 -9.89
C LEU A 173 -3.90 8.22 -11.25
N GLN A 174 -2.60 8.45 -11.34
CA GLN A 174 -1.89 8.88 -12.54
C GLN A 174 -0.92 7.81 -13.02
N ARG A 175 -0.38 6.98 -12.12
CA ARG A 175 0.59 5.94 -12.48
C ARG A 175 0.33 4.64 -11.74
N VAL A 176 0.47 3.53 -12.47
CA VAL A 176 0.45 2.18 -11.90
C VAL A 176 1.66 1.42 -12.39
N ASP A 177 2.49 0.93 -11.48
CA ASP A 177 3.61 0.06 -11.81
C ASP A 177 3.42 -1.32 -11.17
N LEU A 178 3.58 -2.36 -11.97
CA LEU A 178 3.59 -3.75 -11.54
C LEU A 178 5.01 -4.30 -11.69
N LEU A 179 5.58 -4.76 -10.59
CA LEU A 179 6.81 -5.54 -10.53
C LEU A 179 6.46 -7.01 -10.44
N PHE A 180 6.91 -7.80 -11.39
CA PHE A 180 6.83 -9.26 -11.30
C PHE A 180 8.06 -9.79 -10.52
N PRO A 181 7.95 -10.91 -9.78
CA PRO A 181 9.10 -11.59 -9.21
C PRO A 181 10.09 -11.96 -10.32
N ASP A 182 11.36 -12.11 -9.96
CA ASP A 182 12.52 -12.14 -10.87
C ASP A 182 12.48 -13.23 -11.97
N HIS A 183 11.47 -14.13 -11.94
CA HIS A 183 11.22 -15.16 -12.93
C HIS A 183 9.74 -15.28 -13.31
N VAL A 184 9.27 -14.50 -14.30
CA VAL A 184 8.02 -14.79 -15.02
C VAL A 184 8.31 -15.81 -16.14
N PRO A 185 7.62 -16.96 -16.19
CA PRO A 185 7.73 -17.90 -17.29
C PRO A 185 7.43 -17.25 -18.65
N ALA A 186 8.17 -17.62 -19.70
CA ALA A 186 8.02 -17.01 -21.03
C ALA A 186 6.58 -17.10 -21.58
N LYS A 187 5.86 -18.20 -21.30
CA LYS A 187 4.46 -18.35 -21.70
C LYS A 187 3.54 -17.33 -21.01
N GLN A 188 3.75 -17.08 -19.72
CA GLN A 188 2.97 -16.12 -18.96
C GLN A 188 3.28 -14.69 -19.42
N LEU A 189 4.56 -14.38 -19.67
CA LEU A 189 4.96 -13.09 -20.21
C LEU A 189 4.30 -12.83 -21.58
N ALA A 190 4.35 -13.80 -22.50
CA ALA A 190 3.73 -13.66 -23.82
C ALA A 190 2.20 -13.46 -23.72
N SER A 191 1.53 -14.12 -22.76
CA SER A 191 0.12 -13.90 -22.48
C SER A 191 -0.16 -12.48 -21.95
N ILE A 192 0.69 -11.96 -21.04
CA ILE A 192 0.62 -10.57 -20.55
C ILE A 192 0.85 -9.58 -21.68
N GLU A 193 1.90 -9.73 -22.49
CA GLU A 193 2.19 -8.87 -23.64
C GLU A 193 1.05 -8.88 -24.67
N THR A 194 0.40 -10.02 -24.88
CA THR A 194 -0.77 -10.12 -25.78
C THR A 194 -1.99 -9.36 -25.23
N SER A 195 -2.21 -9.43 -23.92
CA SER A 195 -3.40 -8.82 -23.27
C SER A 195 -3.20 -7.34 -22.93
N LEU A 196 -1.94 -6.94 -22.73
CA LEU A 196 -1.50 -5.62 -22.33
C LEU A 196 -0.32 -5.21 -23.22
N PRO A 197 -0.54 -5.00 -24.54
CA PRO A 197 0.55 -4.69 -25.45
C PRO A 197 1.12 -3.30 -25.18
N ASP A 198 2.42 -3.15 -25.41
CA ASP A 198 3.12 -1.86 -25.40
C ASP A 198 2.43 -0.85 -26.33
N GLY A 199 2.19 0.36 -25.83
CA GLY A 199 1.44 1.38 -26.54
C GLY A 199 -0.09 1.16 -26.57
N GLY A 200 -0.57 0.05 -25.98
CA GLY A 200 -2.00 -0.20 -25.77
C GLY A 200 -2.58 0.63 -24.63
N SER A 201 -3.84 0.35 -24.28
CA SER A 201 -4.52 1.05 -23.18
C SER A 201 -5.46 0.17 -22.36
N ILE A 202 -5.69 0.60 -21.12
CA ILE A 202 -6.61 -0.01 -20.15
C ILE A 202 -7.16 1.06 -19.20
N GLU A 203 -8.48 1.16 -19.05
CA GLU A 203 -9.17 2.11 -18.17
C GLU A 203 -8.66 3.57 -18.22
N GLY A 204 -8.32 4.07 -19.41
CA GLY A 204 -7.78 5.42 -19.57
C GLY A 204 -6.29 5.57 -19.22
N PHE A 205 -5.57 4.47 -19.00
CA PHE A 205 -4.12 4.42 -18.88
C PHE A 205 -3.50 3.89 -20.18
N ALA A 206 -2.42 4.53 -20.64
CA ALA A 206 -1.52 4.00 -21.65
C ALA A 206 -0.55 3.02 -21.01
N ILE A 207 -0.32 1.92 -21.70
CA ILE A 207 0.68 0.93 -21.34
C ILE A 207 2.00 1.42 -21.92
N LEU A 208 2.94 1.78 -21.04
CA LEU A 208 4.21 2.37 -21.45
C LEU A 208 5.23 1.31 -21.84
N TYR A 209 5.31 0.24 -21.06
CA TYR A 209 6.23 -0.86 -21.28
C TYR A 209 5.78 -2.12 -20.54
N VAL A 210 6.04 -3.27 -21.16
CA VAL A 210 5.90 -4.61 -20.60
C VAL A 210 7.23 -5.32 -20.79
N SER A 211 7.72 -5.93 -19.72
CA SER A 211 8.98 -6.65 -19.72
C SER A 211 8.92 -7.82 -18.75
N ARG A 212 9.98 -8.64 -18.75
CA ARG A 212 10.13 -9.78 -17.83
C ARG A 212 9.99 -9.43 -16.35
N VAL A 213 10.28 -8.19 -15.99
CA VAL A 213 10.36 -7.74 -14.58
C VAL A 213 9.29 -6.70 -14.28
N TRP A 214 8.86 -5.94 -15.28
CA TRP A 214 8.03 -4.76 -15.08
C TRP A 214 6.91 -4.62 -16.09
N LEU A 215 5.77 -4.15 -15.61
CA LEU A 215 4.69 -3.57 -16.42
C LEU A 215 4.40 -2.16 -15.88
N GLY A 216 4.56 -1.14 -16.73
CA GLY A 216 4.30 0.25 -16.37
C GLY A 216 3.09 0.82 -17.10
N LEU A 217 2.16 1.43 -16.36
CA LEU A 217 0.98 2.10 -16.88
C LEU A 217 0.95 3.57 -16.43
N ASN A 218 0.55 4.45 -17.34
CA ASN A 218 0.44 5.88 -17.07
C ASN A 218 -0.90 6.42 -17.57
N ALA A 219 -1.55 7.29 -16.82
CA ALA A 219 -2.82 7.87 -17.21
C ALA A 219 -2.67 8.63 -18.53
N THR A 220 -3.57 8.38 -19.48
CA THR A 220 -3.58 9.10 -20.77
C THR A 220 -4.08 10.53 -20.64
N ARG A 221 -4.67 10.88 -19.50
CA ARG A 221 -5.06 12.24 -19.13
C ARG A 221 -4.51 12.55 -17.75
N ASN A 222 -3.67 13.58 -17.66
CA ASN A 222 -3.48 14.29 -16.40
C ASN A 222 -4.82 14.97 -16.04
N PRO A 223 -5.23 14.96 -14.75
CA PRO A 223 -6.37 15.74 -14.29
C PRO A 223 -6.18 17.25 -14.54
#